data_AF-A0A0K0DML6-F1
#
_entry.id   AF-A0A0K0DML6-F1
#
_cell.length_a   1.000
_cell.length_b   1.000
_cell.length_c   1.000
_cell.angle_alpha   90.00
_cell.angle_beta   90.00
_cell.angle_gamma   90.00
#
_symmetry.space_group_name_H-M   'P 1'
#
loop_
_entity.id
_entity.type
_entity.pdbx_description
1 polymer ?
#
loop_
_entity_poly.entity_id
_entity_poly.type
_entity_poly.pdbx_seq_one_letter_code
_entity_poly.pdbx_strand_id
1 'polypeptide(L)'
;LSTMIPGGAAVAAFTVFVKDKEVVDWWTTKVKKPNWAPSDVRLYSVMDILTLSPLGYASYLVYKNGGGFDYTDTRLALGIYGTNMVLALATIPLIKKKNLSCLWKNTALVHLTAAGAAYTFYKIDKEAGFWMIPYAIWTAFYAYLTYSVDRENKVIKDI
;
A
#
# COMPACT_ATOMS: atom_id res chain seq x y z
N LEU A 1 -14.61 16.26 -5.68
CA LEU A 1 -14.94 15.82 -4.31
C LEU A 1 -14.62 14.34 -4.07
N SER A 2 -14.76 13.46 -5.07
CA SER A 2 -14.48 12.01 -4.97
C SER A 2 -13.00 11.61 -4.89
N THR A 3 -12.06 12.50 -5.22
CA THR A 3 -10.61 12.23 -5.31
C THR A 3 -9.87 12.24 -3.98
N MET A 4 -10.48 12.75 -2.90
CA MET A 4 -9.83 12.93 -1.59
C MET A 4 -10.04 11.78 -0.61
N ILE A 5 -10.97 10.86 -0.90
CA ILE A 5 -11.36 9.79 0.02
C ILE A 5 -10.21 8.79 0.28
N PRO A 6 -9.44 8.33 -0.74
CA PRO A 6 -8.34 7.38 -0.50
C PRO A 6 -7.20 7.99 0.31
N GLY A 7 -6.78 9.21 -0.02
CA GLY A 7 -5.70 9.92 0.68
C GLY A 7 -6.07 10.30 2.11
N GLY A 8 -7.27 10.83 2.34
CA GLY A 8 -7.75 11.19 3.68
C GLY A 8 -7.91 9.99 4.61
N ALA A 9 -8.42 8.86 4.09
CA ALA A 9 -8.54 7.62 4.86
C ALA A 9 -7.16 7.04 5.22
N ALA A 10 -6.21 7.01 4.27
CA ALA A 10 -4.85 6.53 4.52
C ALA A 10 -4.12 7.39 5.56
N VAL A 11 -4.23 8.73 5.45
CA VAL A 11 -3.66 9.67 6.44
C VAL A 11 -4.31 9.48 7.80
N ALA A 12 -5.64 9.41 7.89
CA ALA A 12 -6.33 9.19 9.16
C ALA A 12 -5.90 7.86 9.81
N ALA A 13 -5.81 6.80 9.03
CA ALA A 13 -5.42 5.48 9.51
C ALA A 13 -3.94 5.45 9.96
N PHE A 14 -3.06 6.17 9.26
CA PHE A 14 -1.67 6.40 9.70
C PHE A 14 -1.60 7.25 10.98
N THR A 15 -2.45 8.28 11.13
CA THR A 15 -2.47 9.10 12.36
C THR A 15 -2.96 8.31 13.58
N VAL A 16 -3.91 7.39 13.40
CA VAL A 16 -4.35 6.48 14.48
C VAL A 16 -3.23 5.51 14.84
N PHE A 17 -2.48 5.04 13.84
CA PHE A 17 -1.35 4.13 14.04
C PHE A 17 -0.19 4.77 14.82
N VAL A 18 0.23 5.98 14.48
CA VAL A 18 1.33 6.69 15.16
C VAL A 18 0.98 7.04 16.62
N LYS A 19 -0.29 7.16 16.96
CA LYS A 19 -0.74 7.42 18.34
C LYS A 19 -0.72 6.17 19.23
N ASP A 20 -0.58 4.98 18.66
CA ASP A 20 -0.51 3.72 19.40
C ASP A 20 0.93 3.47 19.89
N LYS A 21 1.25 4.03 21.06
CA LYS A 21 2.61 4.01 21.64
C LYS A 21 3.17 2.58 21.80
N GLU A 22 2.34 1.60 22.12
CA GLU A 22 2.77 0.21 22.29
C GLU A 22 3.23 -0.39 20.96
N VAL A 23 2.47 -0.14 19.89
CA VAL A 23 2.79 -0.64 18.56
C VAL A 23 4.02 0.07 18.00
N VAL A 24 4.12 1.38 18.22
CA VAL A 24 5.30 2.17 17.83
C VAL A 24 6.54 1.72 18.58
N ASP A 25 6.46 1.50 19.89
CA ASP A 25 7.58 0.99 20.68
C ASP A 25 8.00 -0.40 20.20
N TRP A 26 7.06 -1.34 20.07
CA TRP A 26 7.35 -2.67 19.54
C TRP A 26 8.02 -2.62 18.16
N TRP A 27 7.46 -1.85 17.22
CA TRP A 27 8.02 -1.72 15.89
C TRP A 27 9.41 -1.10 15.92
N THR A 28 9.66 -0.11 16.78
CA THR A 28 10.92 0.62 16.81
C THR A 28 12.02 -0.14 17.55
N THR A 29 11.70 -0.75 18.70
CA THR A 29 12.69 -1.29 19.65
C THR A 29 12.81 -2.81 19.64
N LYS A 30 11.77 -3.55 19.22
CA LYS A 30 11.76 -5.03 19.27
C LYS A 30 11.90 -5.69 17.91
N VAL A 31 11.43 -5.05 16.83
CA VAL A 31 11.51 -5.62 15.48
C VAL A 31 12.89 -5.36 14.88
N LYS A 32 13.60 -6.45 14.54
CA LYS A 32 14.84 -6.38 13.77
C LYS A 32 14.53 -5.92 12.34
N LYS A 33 15.26 -4.90 11.86
CA LYS A 33 15.13 -4.35 10.50
C LYS A 33 16.43 -4.56 9.75
N PRO A 34 16.38 -4.76 8.42
CA PRO A 34 17.60 -4.89 7.64
C PRO A 34 18.37 -3.55 7.62
N ASN A 35 19.69 -3.63 7.47
CA ASN A 35 20.60 -2.47 7.50
C ASN A 35 20.34 -1.42 6.39
N TRP A 36 19.72 -1.83 5.28
CA TRP A 36 19.39 -0.95 4.17
C TRP A 36 18.07 -0.20 4.37
N ALA A 37 17.23 -0.59 5.35
CA ALA A 37 15.95 0.05 5.57
C ALA A 37 16.17 1.48 6.10
N PRO A 38 15.50 2.50 5.51
CA PRO A 38 15.57 3.84 6.06
C PRO A 38 15.13 3.87 7.53
N SER A 39 15.89 4.60 8.36
CA SER A 39 15.61 4.77 9.79
C SER A 39 14.66 5.93 10.07
N ASP A 40 14.62 6.94 9.19
CA ASP A 40 13.74 8.11 9.35
C ASP A 40 12.31 7.79 8.88
N VAL A 41 11.39 7.72 9.83
CA VAL A 41 9.96 7.52 9.58
C VAL A 41 9.34 8.58 8.67
N ARG A 42 9.87 9.80 8.65
CA ARG A 42 9.36 10.90 7.81
C ARG A 42 9.55 10.61 6.33
N LEU A 43 10.61 9.90 5.95
CA LEU A 43 10.85 9.52 4.55
C LEU A 43 9.72 8.62 4.04
N TYR A 44 9.31 7.63 4.84
CA TYR A 44 8.18 6.76 4.49
C TYR A 44 6.90 7.58 4.34
N SER A 45 6.61 8.47 5.29
CA SER A 45 5.40 9.32 5.23
C SER A 45 5.38 10.23 4.01
N VAL A 46 6.50 10.84 3.64
CA VAL A 46 6.60 11.69 2.45
C VAL A 46 6.35 10.86 1.19
N MET A 47 6.97 9.67 1.07
CA MET A 47 6.77 8.79 -0.07
C MET A 47 5.35 8.25 -0.16
N ASP A 48 4.73 7.91 0.97
CA ASP A 48 3.32 7.50 1.04
C ASP A 48 2.42 8.62 0.50
N ILE A 49 2.59 9.86 0.97
CA ILE A 49 1.80 11.00 0.50
C ILE A 49 1.99 11.23 -1.01
N LEU A 50 3.25 11.25 -1.48
CA LEU A 50 3.56 11.48 -2.88
C LEU A 50 2.93 10.42 -3.78
N THR A 51 3.04 9.15 -3.41
CA THR A 51 2.59 8.02 -4.23
C THR A 51 1.08 7.77 -4.14
N LEU A 52 0.43 8.11 -3.02
CA LEU A 52 -1.02 7.97 -2.85
C LEU A 52 -1.80 9.15 -3.46
N SER A 53 -1.20 10.34 -3.54
CA SER A 53 -1.88 11.55 -4.01
C SER A 53 -2.50 11.45 -5.43
N PRO A 54 -1.86 10.84 -6.45
CA PRO A 54 -2.44 10.79 -7.80
C PRO A 54 -3.52 9.71 -7.96
N LEU A 55 -3.66 8.76 -7.01
CA LEU A 55 -4.52 7.59 -7.19
C LEU A 55 -6.00 7.94 -7.35
N GLY A 56 -6.45 8.98 -6.65
CA GLY A 56 -7.83 9.48 -6.78
C GLY A 56 -8.10 10.03 -8.18
N TYR A 57 -7.14 10.76 -8.75
CA TYR A 57 -7.27 11.31 -10.10
C TYR A 57 -7.22 10.21 -11.16
N ALA A 58 -6.28 9.28 -11.04
CA ALA A 58 -6.16 8.17 -11.98
C ALA A 58 -7.39 7.24 -11.97
N SER A 59 -7.99 6.96 -10.81
CA SER A 59 -9.26 6.20 -10.74
C SER A 59 -10.45 6.97 -11.34
N TYR A 60 -10.46 8.30 -11.22
CA TYR A 60 -11.43 9.13 -11.91
C TYR A 60 -11.25 9.09 -13.44
N LEU A 61 -10.01 9.14 -13.95
CA LEU A 61 -9.74 9.02 -15.39
C LEU A 61 -10.23 7.67 -15.94
N VAL A 62 -9.96 6.58 -15.24
CA VAL A 62 -10.46 5.24 -15.63
C VAL A 62 -11.98 5.20 -15.64
N TYR A 63 -12.64 5.71 -14.58
CA TYR A 63 -14.10 5.74 -14.56
C TYR A 63 -14.67 6.59 -15.70
N LYS A 64 -14.12 7.78 -15.94
CA LYS A 64 -14.61 8.72 -16.96
C LYS A 64 -14.38 8.19 -18.37
N ASN A 65 -13.16 7.77 -18.68
CA ASN A 65 -12.74 7.41 -20.03
C ASN A 65 -13.09 5.96 -20.38
N GLY A 66 -13.25 5.09 -19.38
CA GLY A 66 -13.71 3.70 -19.54
C GLY A 66 -15.23 3.52 -19.59
N GLY A 67 -16.01 4.60 -19.75
CA GLY A 67 -17.47 4.51 -19.85
C GLY A 67 -18.17 4.12 -18.54
N GLY A 68 -17.54 4.39 -17.40
CA GLY A 68 -18.10 4.14 -16.07
C GLY A 68 -18.32 2.67 -15.76
N PHE A 69 -19.28 2.38 -14.88
CA PHE A 69 -19.62 1.02 -14.50
C PHE A 69 -20.51 0.31 -15.50
N ASP A 70 -20.67 0.76 -16.75
CA ASP A 70 -21.44 0.00 -17.74
C ASP A 70 -20.57 -1.07 -18.42
N TYR A 71 -19.25 -0.89 -18.43
CA TYR A 71 -18.29 -1.76 -19.11
C TYR A 71 -17.55 -2.69 -18.14
N THR A 72 -17.34 -3.93 -18.57
CA THR A 72 -16.80 -5.00 -17.74
C THR A 72 -15.32 -4.80 -17.39
N ASP A 73 -14.54 -4.28 -18.33
CA ASP A 73 -13.12 -3.94 -18.15
C ASP A 73 -12.94 -2.80 -17.13
N THR A 74 -13.76 -1.76 -17.21
CA THR A 74 -13.74 -0.65 -16.24
C THR A 74 -14.15 -1.10 -14.84
N ARG A 75 -15.19 -1.94 -14.73
CA ARG A 75 -15.56 -2.59 -13.45
C ARG A 75 -14.42 -3.41 -12.88
N LEU A 76 -13.75 -4.22 -13.72
CA LEU A 76 -12.63 -5.05 -13.31
C LEU A 76 -11.46 -4.21 -12.82
N ALA A 77 -11.05 -3.20 -13.58
CA ALA A 77 -9.95 -2.30 -13.23
C ALA A 77 -10.21 -1.61 -11.89
N LEU A 78 -11.37 -0.99 -11.73
CA LEU A 78 -11.78 -0.33 -10.48
C LEU A 78 -11.95 -1.33 -9.33
N GLY A 79 -12.38 -2.56 -9.60
CA GLY A 79 -12.47 -3.65 -8.61
C GLY A 79 -11.11 -4.11 -8.10
N ILE A 80 -10.11 -4.23 -8.98
CA ILE A 80 -8.72 -4.54 -8.60
C ILE A 80 -8.15 -3.39 -7.74
N TYR A 81 -8.36 -2.14 -8.15
CA TYR A 81 -7.95 -0.97 -7.37
C TYR A 81 -8.65 -0.90 -6.00
N GLY A 82 -9.95 -1.16 -5.93
CA GLY A 82 -10.69 -1.22 -4.67
C GLY A 82 -10.17 -2.32 -3.74
N THR A 83 -9.89 -3.51 -4.30
CA THR A 83 -9.27 -4.63 -3.56
C THR A 83 -7.90 -4.24 -3.01
N ASN A 84 -7.09 -3.56 -3.81
CA ASN A 84 -5.79 -3.05 -3.40
C ASN A 84 -5.89 -2.10 -2.20
N MET A 85 -6.84 -1.16 -2.21
CA MET A 85 -7.07 -0.24 -1.09
C MET A 85 -7.50 -0.96 0.20
N VAL A 86 -8.35 -1.99 0.09
CA VAL A 86 -8.74 -2.82 1.25
C VAL A 86 -7.53 -3.55 1.83
N LEU A 87 -6.70 -4.17 0.98
CA LEU A 87 -5.47 -4.85 1.41
C LEU A 87 -4.48 -3.86 2.05
N ALA A 88 -4.35 -2.65 1.50
CA ALA A 88 -3.49 -1.61 2.05
C ALA A 88 -3.94 -1.23 3.47
N LEU A 89 -5.25 -1.00 3.68
CA LEU A 89 -5.83 -0.71 4.99
C LEU A 89 -5.69 -1.89 5.97
N ALA A 90 -5.79 -3.13 5.49
CA ALA A 90 -5.62 -4.34 6.31
C ALA A 90 -4.21 -4.47 6.93
N THR A 91 -3.22 -3.74 6.41
CA THR A 91 -1.88 -3.65 7.01
C THR A 91 -1.92 -3.17 8.46
N ILE A 92 -2.81 -2.25 8.81
CA ILE A 92 -2.90 -1.65 10.15
C ILE A 92 -3.22 -2.69 11.23
N PRO A 93 -4.33 -3.46 11.15
CA PRO A 93 -4.62 -4.49 12.14
C PRO A 93 -3.56 -5.61 12.17
N LEU A 94 -2.85 -5.88 11.06
CA LEU A 94 -1.75 -6.86 11.04
C LEU A 94 -0.54 -6.40 11.85
N ILE A 95 -0.16 -5.12 11.73
CA ILE A 95 0.91 -4.54 12.54
C ILE A 95 0.48 -4.49 14.01
N LYS A 96 -0.78 -4.13 14.32
CA LYS A 96 -1.30 -4.16 15.71
C LYS A 96 -1.25 -5.56 16.33
N LYS A 97 -1.52 -6.61 15.54
CA LYS A 97 -1.40 -8.01 15.95
C LYS A 97 0.05 -8.51 16.02
N LYS A 98 1.04 -7.65 15.70
CA LYS A 98 2.48 -7.96 15.73
C LYS A 98 2.85 -9.19 14.88
N ASN A 99 2.07 -9.49 13.83
CA ASN A 99 2.21 -10.69 13.03
C ASN A 99 2.99 -10.40 11.73
N LEU A 100 4.32 -10.48 11.81
CA LEU A 100 5.23 -10.22 10.68
C LEU A 100 4.99 -11.16 9.48
N SER A 101 4.63 -12.42 9.74
CA SER A 101 4.43 -13.39 8.66
C SER A 101 3.15 -13.13 7.86
N CYS A 102 2.08 -12.64 8.48
CA CYS A 102 0.89 -12.21 7.76
C CYS A 102 1.10 -10.84 7.12
N LEU A 103 1.87 -9.96 7.76
CA LEU A 103 2.20 -8.63 7.25
C LEU A 103 2.87 -8.71 5.88
N TRP A 104 3.94 -9.49 5.71
CA TRP A 104 4.63 -9.55 4.42
C TRP A 104 3.80 -10.20 3.31
N LYS A 105 2.96 -11.19 3.65
CA LYS A 105 2.04 -11.80 2.68
C LYS A 105 1.00 -10.78 2.22
N ASN A 106 0.47 -9.98 3.14
CA ASN A 106 -0.48 -8.91 2.81
C ASN A 106 0.16 -7.84 1.93
N THR A 107 1.35 -7.34 2.27
CA THR A 107 2.04 -6.33 1.46
C THR A 107 2.46 -6.85 0.09
N ALA A 108 2.78 -8.14 -0.05
CA ALA A 108 2.95 -8.77 -1.36
C ALA A 108 1.66 -8.75 -2.19
N LEU A 109 0.50 -9.05 -1.57
CA LEU A 109 -0.80 -8.93 -2.24
C LEU A 109 -1.14 -7.48 -2.61
N VAL A 110 -0.81 -6.51 -1.73
CA VAL A 110 -0.92 -5.07 -2.06
C VAL A 110 -0.10 -4.76 -3.30
N HIS A 111 1.17 -5.19 -3.36
CA HIS A 111 2.00 -4.93 -4.52
C HIS A 111 1.45 -5.56 -5.82
N LEU A 112 1.06 -6.84 -5.78
CA LEU A 112 0.52 -7.53 -6.95
C LEU A 112 -0.77 -6.87 -7.46
N THR A 113 -1.65 -6.46 -6.55
CA THR A 113 -2.89 -5.77 -6.92
C THR A 113 -2.63 -4.33 -7.38
N ALA A 114 -1.61 -3.64 -6.86
CA ALA A 114 -1.20 -2.32 -7.35
C ALA A 114 -0.63 -2.40 -8.78
N ALA A 115 0.20 -3.40 -9.07
CA ALA A 115 0.71 -3.67 -10.41
C ALA A 115 -0.42 -4.05 -11.39
N GLY A 116 -1.36 -4.90 -10.95
CA GLY A 116 -2.56 -5.24 -11.72
C GLY A 116 -3.46 -4.04 -12.00
N ALA A 117 -3.66 -3.16 -11.01
CA ALA A 117 -4.37 -1.89 -11.19
C ALA A 117 -3.64 -1.00 -12.19
N ALA A 118 -2.33 -0.80 -12.06
CA ALA A 118 -1.55 0.00 -13.01
C ALA A 118 -1.69 -0.51 -14.46
N TYR A 119 -1.61 -1.84 -14.65
CA TYR A 119 -1.76 -2.46 -15.96
C TYR A 119 -3.17 -2.27 -16.53
N THR A 120 -4.20 -2.58 -15.75
CA THR A 120 -5.59 -2.46 -16.21
C THR A 120 -6.00 -1.00 -16.43
N PHE A 121 -5.49 -0.08 -15.61
CA PHE A 121 -5.69 1.35 -15.77
C PHE A 121 -5.05 1.80 -17.09
N TYR A 122 -3.80 1.40 -17.37
CA TYR A 122 -3.13 1.71 -18.63
C TYR A 122 -3.88 1.22 -19.88
N LYS A 123 -4.58 0.09 -19.78
CA LYS A 123 -5.39 -0.45 -20.89
C LYS A 123 -6.62 0.39 -21.20
N ILE A 124 -7.19 1.07 -20.20
CA ILE A 124 -8.36 1.94 -20.35
C ILE A 124 -7.92 3.37 -20.66
N ASP A 125 -6.96 3.89 -19.89
CA ASP A 125 -6.41 5.22 -20.02
C ASP A 125 -4.91 5.20 -19.70
N LYS A 126 -4.07 5.53 -20.69
CA LYS A 126 -2.61 5.47 -20.54
C LYS A 126 -2.09 6.39 -19.45
N GLU A 127 -2.70 7.58 -19.30
CA GLU A 127 -2.29 8.56 -18.31
C GLU A 127 -2.59 8.04 -16.89
N ALA A 128 -3.78 7.48 -16.67
CA ALA A 128 -4.16 6.83 -15.43
C ALA A 128 -3.21 5.68 -15.05
N GLY A 129 -2.81 4.87 -16.04
CA GLY A 129 -1.80 3.83 -15.85
C GLY A 129 -0.46 4.38 -15.37
N PHE A 130 0.03 5.46 -15.99
CA PHE A 130 1.29 6.11 -15.58
C PHE A 130 1.22 6.70 -14.18
N TRP A 131 0.10 7.33 -13.81
CA TRP A 131 -0.12 7.86 -12.46
C TRP A 131 -0.06 6.78 -11.35
N MET A 132 -0.32 5.51 -11.69
CA MET A 132 -0.24 4.37 -10.76
C MET A 132 1.17 3.79 -10.59
N ILE A 133 2.09 4.07 -11.51
CA ILE A 133 3.43 3.47 -11.49
C ILE A 133 4.22 3.82 -10.21
N PRO A 134 4.29 5.08 -9.75
CA PRO A 134 5.02 5.42 -8.52
C PRO A 134 4.52 4.63 -7.31
N TYR A 135 3.20 4.44 -7.19
CA TYR A 135 2.59 3.64 -6.15
C TYR A 135 2.89 2.14 -6.28
N ALA A 136 2.85 1.59 -7.49
CA ALA A 136 3.22 0.19 -7.72
C ALA A 136 4.69 -0.08 -7.35
N ILE A 137 5.60 0.85 -7.65
CA ILE A 137 7.02 0.76 -7.26
C ILE A 137 7.17 0.84 -5.74
N TRP A 138 6.48 1.79 -5.09
CA TRP A 138 6.58 1.97 -3.66
C TRP A 138 6.00 0.80 -2.85
N THR A 139 4.91 0.20 -3.33
CA THR A 139 4.38 -1.04 -2.75
C THR A 139 5.32 -2.23 -2.94
N ALA A 140 6.10 -2.27 -4.03
CA ALA A 140 7.14 -3.28 -4.23
C ALA A 140 8.23 -3.17 -3.15
N PHE A 141 8.66 -1.94 -2.87
CA PHE A 141 9.60 -1.66 -1.78
C PHE A 141 9.04 -2.13 -0.43
N TYR A 142 7.77 -1.85 -0.11
CA TYR A 142 7.16 -2.35 1.13
C TYR A 142 7.05 -3.87 1.19
N ALA A 143 6.70 -4.53 0.08
CA ALA A 143 6.67 -5.99 0.01
C ALA A 143 8.05 -6.58 0.33
N TYR A 144 9.11 -6.03 -0.27
CA TYR A 144 10.48 -6.47 0.00
C TYR A 144 10.92 -6.16 1.44
N LEU A 145 10.64 -4.97 1.95
CA LEU A 145 10.95 -4.56 3.32
C LEU A 145 10.31 -5.48 4.36
N THR A 146 9.01 -5.71 4.24
CA THR A 146 8.29 -6.56 5.19
C THR A 146 8.68 -8.02 5.07
N TYR A 147 9.04 -8.50 3.88
CA TYR A 147 9.64 -9.82 3.69
C TYR A 147 10.99 -9.92 4.42
N SER A 148 11.90 -8.96 4.23
CA SER A 148 13.20 -8.95 4.92
C SER A 148 13.03 -8.88 6.43
N VAL A 149 12.11 -8.04 6.94
CA VAL A 149 11.79 -7.98 8.36
C VAL A 149 11.29 -9.33 8.88
N ASP A 150 10.38 -10.02 8.18
CA ASP A 150 9.93 -11.36 8.59
C ASP A 150 11.09 -12.36 8.64
N ARG A 151 12.00 -12.33 7.66
CA ARG A 151 13.19 -13.20 7.63
C ARG A 151 14.12 -12.95 8.81
N GLU A 152 14.49 -11.70 9.08
CA GLU A 152 15.40 -11.31 10.18
C GLU A 152 14.85 -11.69 11.57
N ASN A 153 13.52 -11.75 11.73
CA ASN A 153 12.88 -12.08 13.00
C ASN A 153 12.47 -13.56 13.12
N LYS A 154 12.50 -14.34 12.03
CA LYS A 154 12.30 -15.79 12.05
C LYS A 154 13.55 -16.58 12.42
N VAL A 155 14.74 -16.05 12.10
CA VAL A 155 16.04 -16.69 12.37
C VAL A 155 16.31 -16.85 13.89
N ILE A 156 15.49 -16.27 14.77
CA ILE A 156 15.64 -16.35 16.24
C ILE A 156 14.80 -17.50 16.86
N LYS A 157 14.05 -18.29 16.08
CA LYS A 157 13.23 -19.37 16.65
C LYS A 157 13.97 -20.70 16.88
N ASP A 158 15.24 -20.82 16.48
CA ASP A 158 16.01 -22.07 16.49
C ASP A 158 17.27 -22.01 17.38
N ILE A 159 17.16 -21.50 18.62
CA ILE A 159 18.16 -21.72 19.70
C ILE A 159 17.42 -22.08 20.99
#